data_AF-A0A815S8F6-F1
#
_entry.id   AF-A0A815S8F6-F1
#
_cell.length_a   1.000
_cell.length_b   1.000
_cell.length_c   1.000
_cell.angle_alpha   90.00
_cell.angle_beta   90.00
_cell.angle_gamma   90.00
#
_symmetry.space_group_name_H-M   'P 1'
#
loop_
_entity.id
_entity.type
_entity.pdbx_description
1 polymer ?
#
loop_
_entity_poly.entity_id
_entity_poly.type
_entity_poly.pdbx_seq_one_letter_code
_entity_poly.pdbx_strand_id
1 'polypeptide(L)'
;MAARRGLTLAEKVELIRKNEQNISYRKLADDYNILIGSVSNIVKRKIEYIDNYEQNENSDKKRNLRNEFSQQLCGSNADDFKASNGWLEKFRKRHGIKY
;
A
#
# COMPACT_ATOMS: atom_id res chain seq x y z
N MET A 1 11.89 3.16 -17.89
CA MET A 1 11.54 3.80 -16.61
C MET A 1 11.66 2.74 -15.52
N ALA A 2 12.49 2.95 -14.50
CA ALA A 2 12.61 2.00 -13.39
C ALA A 2 11.24 1.80 -12.71
N ALA A 3 10.94 0.58 -12.27
CA ALA A 3 9.71 0.29 -11.54
C ALA A 3 9.62 1.19 -10.30
N ARG A 4 8.47 1.85 -10.10
CA ARG A 4 8.26 2.70 -8.92
C ARG A 4 8.18 1.80 -7.69
N ARG A 5 9.23 1.79 -6.86
CA ARG A 5 9.20 1.12 -5.55
C ARG A 5 8.24 1.86 -4.63
N GLY A 6 7.25 1.15 -4.09
CA GLY A 6 6.41 1.64 -3.01
C GLY A 6 7.11 1.43 -1.67
N LEU A 7 7.24 2.49 -0.87
CA LEU A 7 7.73 2.40 0.51
C LEU A 7 6.58 2.05 1.46
N THR A 8 6.87 1.18 2.42
CA THR A 8 6.00 0.87 3.56
C THR A 8 5.84 2.09 4.48
N LEU A 9 4.85 2.07 5.38
CA LEU A 9 4.65 3.14 6.35
C LEU A 9 5.87 3.30 7.27
N ALA A 10 6.45 2.19 7.73
CA ALA A 10 7.65 2.17 8.56
C ALA A 10 8.87 2.80 7.85
N GLU A 11 9.13 2.40 6.60
CA GLU A 11 10.24 2.97 5.82
C GLU A 11 10.08 4.48 5.58
N LYS A 12 8.85 4.98 5.42
CA LYS A 12 8.59 6.42 5.29
C LYS A 12 8.91 7.16 6.59
N VAL A 13 8.53 6.61 7.75
CA VAL A 13 8.83 7.21 9.06
C VAL A 13 10.34 7.19 9.33
N GLU A 14 11.04 6.10 8.99
CA GLU A 14 12.49 6.04 9.11
C GLU A 14 13.20 7.07 8.22
N LEU A 15 12.72 7.24 6.97
CA LEU A 15 13.21 8.27 6.07
C LEU A 15 13.01 9.68 6.66
N ILE A 16 11.86 9.95 7.27
CA ILE A 16 11.58 11.24 7.94
C ILE A 16 12.57 11.47 9.09
N ARG A 17 12.81 10.47 9.95
CA ARG A 17 13.78 10.55 11.05
C ARG A 17 15.20 10.84 10.55
N LYS A 18 15.63 10.17 9.48
CA LYS A 18 16.93 10.40 8.82
C LYS A 18 17.02 11.80 8.21
N ASN A 19 15.92 12.33 7.69
CA ASN A 19 15.88 13.71 7.18
C ASN A 19 16.03 14.75 8.31
N GLU A 20 15.47 14.49 9.49
CA GLU A 20 15.65 15.35 10.67
C GLU A 20 17.10 15.32 11.18
N GLN A 21 17.86 14.26 10.89
CA GLN A 21 19.31 14.17 11.09
C GLN A 21 20.14 14.92 10.03
N ASN A 22 19.53 15.84 9.26
CA ASN A 22 20.16 16.65 8.20
C ASN A 22 20.73 15.85 7.02
N ILE A 23 20.24 14.63 6.76
CA ILE A 23 20.63 13.89 5.56
C ILE A 23 19.97 14.52 4.32
N SER A 24 20.77 14.74 3.27
CA SER A 24 20.28 15.36 2.03
C SER A 24 19.25 14.49 1.29
N TYR A 25 18.31 15.14 0.60
CA TYR A 25 17.27 14.44 -0.17
C TYR A 25 17.84 13.55 -1.28
N ARG A 26 19.00 13.92 -1.85
CA ARG A 26 19.70 13.07 -2.83
C ARG A 26 20.22 11.79 -2.20
N LYS A 27 20.79 11.86 -1.00
CA LYS A 27 21.28 10.68 -0.30
C LYS A 27 20.12 9.75 0.10
N LEU A 28 19.02 10.30 0.59
CA LEU A 28 17.81 9.52 0.89
C LEU A 28 17.21 8.88 -0.38
N ALA A 29 17.22 9.57 -1.51
CA ALA A 29 16.75 9.01 -2.77
C ALA A 29 17.58 7.79 -3.21
N ASP A 30 18.91 7.88 -3.07
CA ASP A 30 19.85 6.80 -3.35
C ASP A 30 19.65 5.60 -2.40
N ASP A 31 19.64 5.84 -1.09
CA ASP A 31 19.53 4.79 -0.06
C ASP A 31 18.24 3.97 -0.18
N TYR A 32 17.11 4.63 -0.49
CA TYR A 32 15.82 3.98 -0.63
C TYR A 32 15.48 3.60 -2.08
N ASN A 33 16.38 3.89 -3.03
CA ASN A 33 16.20 3.69 -4.47
C ASN A 33 14.85 4.25 -4.98
N ILE A 34 14.59 5.52 -4.64
CA ILE A 34 13.39 6.25 -5.05
C ILE A 34 13.75 7.56 -5.75
N LEU A 35 12.78 8.13 -6.46
CA LEU A 35 12.96 9.43 -7.09
C LEU A 35 13.04 10.54 -6.02
N ILE A 36 13.86 11.55 -6.28
CA ILE A 36 14.02 12.70 -5.38
C ILE A 36 12.70 13.41 -5.06
N GLY A 37 11.78 13.47 -6.03
CA GLY A 37 10.43 14.03 -5.83
C GLY A 37 9.58 13.20 -4.86
N SER A 38 9.80 11.89 -4.78
CA SER A 38 9.15 11.02 -3.80
C SER A 38 9.62 11.34 -2.38
N VAL A 39 10.92 11.58 -2.18
CA VAL A 39 11.46 12.02 -0.88
C VAL A 39 10.79 13.33 -0.45
N SER A 40 10.72 14.31 -1.35
CA SER A 40 10.07 15.61 -1.07
C SER A 40 8.60 15.43 -0.68
N ASN A 41 7.84 14.62 -1.41
CA ASN A 41 6.43 14.36 -1.09
C ASN A 41 6.26 13.65 0.26
N ILE A 42 7.16 12.73 0.62
CA ILE A 42 7.12 12.03 1.90
C ILE A 42 7.36 13.00 3.06
N VAL A 43 8.37 13.86 2.93
CA VAL A 43 8.71 14.85 3.97
C VAL A 43 7.58 15.88 4.14
N LYS A 44 6.91 16.31 3.06
CA LYS A 44 5.75 17.22 3.14
C LYS A 44 4.58 16.64 3.94
N ARG A 45 4.37 15.32 3.84
CA ARG A 45 3.29 14.59 4.53
C ARG A 45 3.78 13.93 5.83
N LYS A 46 4.85 14.46 6.45
CA LYS A 46 5.50 13.80 7.59
C LYS A 46 4.56 13.59 8.78
N ILE A 47 3.70 14.56 9.06
CA ILE A 47 2.74 14.51 10.17
C ILE A 47 1.78 13.34 9.99
N GLU A 48 1.22 13.20 8.78
CA GLU A 48 0.30 12.09 8.47
C GLU A 48 0.97 10.73 8.66
N TYR A 49 2.22 10.57 8.23
CA TYR A 49 2.92 9.29 8.37
C TYR A 49 3.31 8.94 9.80
N ILE A 50 3.65 9.94 10.61
CA ILE A 50 3.94 9.74 12.04
C ILE A 50 2.67 9.38 12.78
N ASP A 51 1.60 10.16 12.62
CA ASP A 51 0.30 9.90 13.26
C ASP A 51 -0.24 8.52 12.87
N ASN A 52 -0.26 8.20 11.57
CA ASN A 52 -0.68 6.86 11.13
C ASN A 52 0.22 5.74 11.66
N TYR A 53 1.49 6.00 11.97
CA TYR A 53 2.40 5.00 12.52
C TYR A 53 2.15 4.79 14.02
N GLU A 54 1.92 5.87 14.77
CA GLU A 54 1.57 5.85 16.18
C GLU A 54 0.18 5.21 16.42
N GLN A 55 -0.80 5.51 15.57
CA GLN A 55 -2.13 4.91 15.62
C GLN A 55 -2.16 3.43 15.14
N ASN A 56 -1.08 2.96 14.52
CA ASN A 56 -0.95 1.61 13.96
C ASN A 56 -0.14 0.68 14.88
N GLU A 57 -0.38 0.76 16.19
CA GLU A 57 -0.10 -0.34 17.13
C GLU A 57 -1.02 -1.57 16.89
N ASN A 58 -1.89 -1.56 15.86
CA ASN A 58 -2.82 -2.64 15.53
C ASN A 58 -2.45 -3.35 14.21
N SER A 59 -1.21 -3.82 14.13
CA SER A 59 -0.68 -4.54 12.96
C SER A 59 -1.28 -5.94 12.76
N ASP A 60 -2.11 -6.44 13.69
CA ASP A 60 -2.83 -7.71 13.58
C ASP A 60 -4.18 -7.64 12.87
N LYS A 61 -4.66 -6.45 12.48
CA LYS A 61 -5.81 -6.36 11.57
C LYS A 61 -5.41 -6.71 10.15
N LYS A 62 -5.14 -8.00 9.94
CA LYS A 62 -5.31 -8.67 8.64
C LYS A 62 -6.59 -8.13 8.02
N ARG A 63 -6.54 -7.75 6.74
CA ARG A 63 -7.74 -7.38 5.97
C ARG A 63 -8.75 -8.50 6.20
N ASN A 64 -9.80 -8.24 6.98
CA ASN A 64 -10.80 -9.24 7.30
C ASN A 64 -11.62 -9.46 6.01
N LEU A 65 -11.15 -10.38 5.17
CA LEU A 65 -11.62 -10.58 3.80
C LEU A 65 -13.00 -11.27 3.72
N ARG A 66 -13.70 -11.42 4.85
CA ARG A 66 -15.09 -11.91 4.90
C ARG A 66 -15.81 -11.20 6.05
N ASN A 67 -16.50 -10.11 5.75
CA ASN A 67 -17.57 -9.63 6.63
C ASN A 67 -18.87 -10.39 6.28
N GLU A 68 -19.78 -10.57 7.24
CA GLU A 68 -21.09 -11.20 7.01
C GLU A 68 -21.88 -10.48 5.90
N PHE A 69 -21.65 -9.17 5.75
CA PHE A 69 -22.20 -8.32 4.70
C PHE A 69 -21.87 -8.81 3.28
N SER A 70 -20.65 -9.31 3.06
CA SER A 70 -20.22 -9.86 1.76
C SER A 70 -20.87 -11.21 1.41
N GLN A 71 -21.38 -11.95 2.40
CA GLN A 71 -22.12 -13.20 2.16
C GLN A 71 -23.57 -12.92 1.73
N GLN A 72 -24.21 -11.88 2.27
CA GLN A 72 -25.56 -11.47 1.89
C GLN A 72 -25.66 -10.94 0.45
N LEU A 73 -24.62 -10.28 -0.06
CA LEU A 73 -24.60 -9.73 -1.42
C LEU A 73 -24.36 -10.76 -2.54
N CYS A 74 -23.99 -12.00 -2.19
CA CYS A 74 -23.69 -13.05 -3.18
C CYS A 74 -24.94 -13.87 -3.58
N GLY A 75 -26.09 -13.63 -2.95
CA GLY A 75 -27.36 -14.28 -3.27
C GLY A 75 -28.24 -13.38 -4.15
N SER A 76 -28.59 -13.89 -5.34
CA SER A 76 -29.53 -13.35 -6.33
C SER A 76 -29.10 -12.08 -7.09
N ASN A 77 -28.80 -12.26 -8.39
CA ASN A 77 -28.42 -11.27 -9.42
C ASN A 77 -26.92 -10.95 -9.55
N ALA A 78 -26.10 -11.98 -9.75
CA ALA A 78 -24.72 -11.82 -10.24
C ALA A 78 -24.65 -11.33 -11.71
N ASP A 79 -25.78 -11.26 -12.40
CA ASP A 79 -25.89 -10.93 -13.82
C ASP A 79 -25.67 -9.43 -14.14
N ASP A 80 -25.69 -8.54 -13.14
CA ASP A 80 -25.42 -7.11 -13.33
C ASP A 80 -23.98 -6.68 -12.95
N PHE A 81 -23.13 -7.62 -12.54
CA PHE A 81 -21.75 -7.30 -12.16
C PHE A 81 -20.88 -7.01 -13.39
N LYS A 82 -20.88 -5.74 -13.82
CA LYS A 82 -20.02 -5.25 -14.91
C LYS A 82 -18.58 -5.06 -14.44
N ALA A 83 -17.80 -6.14 -14.44
CA ALA A 83 -16.34 -6.07 -14.38
C ALA A 83 -15.72 -6.96 -15.45
N SER A 84 -14.60 -6.53 -16.03
CA SER A 84 -13.91 -7.30 -17.07
C SER A 84 -13.32 -8.59 -16.52
N ASN A 85 -13.38 -9.69 -17.29
CA ASN A 85 -12.81 -10.98 -16.90
C ASN A 85 -11.30 -10.94 -16.52
N GLY A 86 -10.58 -9.88 -16.90
CA GLY A 86 -9.16 -9.72 -16.57
C GLY A 86 -8.84 -9.69 -15.07
N TRP A 87 -9.75 -9.22 -14.19
CA TRP A 87 -9.51 -9.29 -12.74
C TRP A 87 -9.63 -10.74 -12.25
N LEU A 88 -10.61 -11.48 -12.77
CA LEU A 88 -10.90 -12.87 -12.44
C LEU A 88 -9.78 -13.81 -12.90
N GLU A 89 -9.26 -13.60 -14.12
CA GLU A 89 -8.13 -14.36 -14.65
C GLU A 89 -6.85 -14.14 -13.82
N LYS A 90 -6.53 -12.89 -13.49
CA LYS A 90 -5.37 -12.56 -12.64
C LYS A 90 -5.53 -13.10 -11.22
N PHE A 91 -6.75 -13.05 -10.67
CA PHE A 91 -7.08 -13.62 -9.36
C PHE A 91 -6.87 -15.13 -9.34
N ARG A 92 -7.43 -15.85 -10.33
CA ARG A 92 -7.25 -17.31 -10.49
C ARG A 92 -5.77 -17.68 -10.58
N LYS A 93 -5.00 -16.99 -11.43
CA LYS A 93 -3.56 -17.21 -11.59
C LYS A 93 -2.79 -17.00 -10.28
N ARG A 94 -3.15 -15.96 -9.51
CA ARG A 94 -2.50 -15.64 -8.24
C ARG A 94 -2.75 -16.68 -7.15
N HIS A 95 -3.95 -17.24 -7.11
CA HIS A 95 -4.37 -18.18 -6.06
C HIS A 95 -4.34 -19.64 -6.50
N GLY A 96 -3.85 -19.94 -7.70
CA GLY A 96 -3.74 -21.30 -8.21
C GLY A 96 -5.07 -22.03 -8.39
N ILE A 97 -6.17 -21.28 -8.57
CA ILE A 97 -7.52 -21.85 -8.71
C ILE A 97 -7.64 -22.43 -10.12
N LYS A 98 -7.72 -23.75 -10.21
CA LYS A 98 -7.94 -24.52 -11.46
C LYS A 98 -9.34 -25.16 -11.40
N TYR A 99 -9.95 -25.33 -12.57
CA TYR A 99 -11.20 -26.08 -12.75
C TYR A 99 -10.89 -27.52 -13.13
#